data_AF-A0A223HZV5-F1
#
_entry.id   AF-A0A223HZV5-F1
#
_cell.length_a   1.000
_cell.length_b   1.000
_cell.length_c   1.000
_cell.angle_alpha   90.00
_cell.angle_beta   90.00
_cell.angle_gamma   90.00
#
_symmetry.space_group_name_H-M   'P 1'
#
loop_
_entity.id
_entity.type
_entity.pdbx_description
1 polymer ?
#
loop_
_entity_poly.entity_id
_entity_poly.type
_entity_poly.pdbx_seq_one_letter_code
_entity_poly.pdbx_strand_id
1 'polypeptide(L)'
;MLFNSKVEVLMQEDTVVVYISQGLSEESRKQAIKEALIKLYRQRFAEIVKERIEKYSLQLKVAPCKVVIKDQKTRWGSCSKKGNINLNWRLVMAPIDIIDYVVVHELCHLKFMNHSKDFWNLVKSILPNYTEGREWLKVNGNRLGI
;
A
#
# COMPACT_ATOMS: atom_id res chain seq x y z
N MET A 1 35.89 -5.10 -7.15
CA MET A 1 34.56 -4.51 -6.88
C MET A 1 33.55 -5.64 -6.85
N LEU A 2 32.93 -5.89 -5.68
CA LEU A 2 32.11 -7.06 -5.41
C LEU A 2 30.68 -6.84 -5.93
N PHE A 3 30.31 -7.43 -7.06
CA PHE A 3 28.92 -7.56 -7.49
C PHE A 3 28.22 -8.61 -6.61
N ASN A 4 27.59 -8.15 -5.52
CA ASN A 4 26.83 -9.01 -4.63
C ASN A 4 25.32 -8.86 -4.87
N SER A 5 24.82 -9.27 -6.04
CA SER A 5 23.38 -9.38 -6.26
C SER A 5 23.04 -10.57 -7.15
N LYS A 6 22.60 -11.66 -6.51
CA LYS A 6 22.17 -12.93 -7.13
C LYS A 6 20.84 -12.83 -7.91
N VAL A 7 20.22 -11.65 -7.95
CA VAL A 7 18.90 -11.41 -8.54
C VAL A 7 18.83 -9.99 -9.13
N GLU A 8 18.38 -9.86 -10.37
CA GLU A 8 18.08 -8.59 -11.04
C GLU A 8 16.61 -8.58 -11.49
N VAL A 9 15.93 -7.44 -11.39
CA VAL A 9 14.51 -7.29 -11.74
C VAL A 9 14.36 -6.14 -12.72
N LEU A 10 13.81 -6.42 -13.89
CA LEU A 10 13.51 -5.43 -14.92
C LEU A 10 12.00 -5.37 -15.18
N MET A 11 11.49 -4.17 -15.40
CA MET A 11 10.15 -3.95 -15.95
C MET A 11 10.27 -3.70 -17.45
N GLN A 12 9.54 -4.46 -18.26
CA GLN A 12 9.41 -4.28 -19.69
C GLN A 12 7.93 -4.22 -20.03
N GLU A 13 7.41 -3.02 -20.29
CA GLU A 13 5.98 -2.77 -20.49
C GLU A 13 5.16 -3.36 -19.32
N ASP A 14 4.35 -4.37 -19.60
CA ASP A 14 3.49 -5.06 -18.63
C ASP A 14 4.12 -6.32 -18.03
N THR A 15 5.40 -6.58 -18.32
CA THR A 15 6.12 -7.78 -17.89
C THR A 15 7.19 -7.46 -16.86
N VAL A 16 7.21 -8.24 -15.78
CA VAL A 16 8.33 -8.28 -14.81
C VAL A 16 9.27 -9.41 -15.21
N VAL A 17 10.52 -9.08 -15.50
CA VAL A 17 11.58 -10.08 -15.77
C VAL A 17 12.50 -10.17 -14.56
N VAL A 18 12.70 -11.38 -14.03
CA VAL A 18 13.60 -11.64 -12.90
C VAL A 18 14.75 -12.53 -13.37
N TYR A 19 15.97 -11.99 -13.40
CA TYR A 19 17.18 -12.74 -13.71
C TYR A 19 17.77 -13.32 -12.43
N ILE A 20 18.09 -14.62 -12.45
CA ILE A 20 18.55 -15.37 -11.28
C ILE A 20 19.71 -16.26 -11.68
N SER A 21 20.69 -16.42 -10.79
CA SER A 21 21.82 -17.32 -10.99
C SER A 21 21.35 -18.78 -11.20
N GLN A 22 21.88 -19.44 -12.23
CA GLN A 22 21.52 -20.81 -12.59
C GLN A 22 21.86 -21.85 -11.51
N GLY A 23 22.78 -21.55 -10.59
CA GLY A 23 23.23 -22.47 -9.55
C GLY A 23 22.32 -22.59 -8.31
N LEU A 24 21.16 -21.91 -8.30
CA LEU A 24 20.24 -21.97 -7.17
C LEU A 24 19.34 -23.22 -7.22
N SER A 25 19.08 -23.81 -6.05
CA SER A 25 18.03 -24.83 -5.89
C SER A 25 16.66 -24.28 -6.29
N GLU A 26 15.69 -25.15 -6.56
CA GLU A 26 14.31 -24.71 -6.87
C GLU A 26 13.72 -23.85 -5.75
N GLU A 27 13.91 -24.24 -4.49
CA GLU A 27 13.41 -23.50 -3.33
C GLU A 27 14.05 -22.11 -3.21
N SER A 28 15.38 -22.04 -3.38
CA SER A 28 16.08 -20.76 -3.37
C SER A 28 15.67 -19.86 -4.54
N ARG A 29 15.33 -20.42 -5.71
CA ARG A 29 14.79 -19.66 -6.85
C ARG A 29 13.40 -19.10 -6.53
N LYS A 30 12.48 -19.90 -6.00
CA LYS A 30 11.14 -19.44 -5.61
C LYS A 30 11.21 -18.31 -4.58
N GLN A 31 12.06 -18.45 -3.57
CA GLN A 31 12.26 -17.41 -2.56
C GLN A 31 12.85 -16.12 -3.17
N ALA A 32 13.85 -16.24 -4.04
CA ALA A 32 14.44 -15.11 -4.74
C ALA A 32 13.42 -14.34 -5.60
N ILE A 33 12.58 -15.06 -6.36
CA ILE A 33 11.50 -14.46 -7.17
C ILE A 33 10.51 -13.73 -6.26
N LYS A 34 10.07 -14.38 -5.18
CA LYS A 34 9.13 -13.80 -4.23
C LYS A 34 9.66 -12.51 -3.61
N GLU A 35 10.92 -12.50 -3.16
CA GLU A 35 11.55 -11.31 -2.59
C GLU A 35 11.69 -10.17 -3.61
N ALA A 36 12.08 -10.50 -4.85
CA ALA A 36 12.14 -9.56 -5.97
C ALA A 36 10.78 -8.90 -6.24
N LEU A 37 9.72 -9.70 -6.33
CA LEU A 37 8.36 -9.19 -6.55
C LEU A 37 7.86 -8.34 -5.38
N ILE A 38 8.08 -8.77 -4.13
CA ILE A 38 7.74 -7.97 -2.95
C ILE A 38 8.45 -6.61 -2.98
N LYS A 39 9.75 -6.59 -3.34
CA LYS A 39 10.52 -5.36 -3.43
C LYS A 39 9.94 -4.43 -4.50
N LEU A 40 9.66 -4.93 -5.70
CA LEU A 40 9.06 -4.18 -6.79
C LEU A 40 7.69 -3.61 -6.40
N TYR A 41 6.81 -4.45 -5.83
CA TYR A 41 5.49 -4.06 -5.36
C TYR A 41 5.53 -2.98 -4.28
N ARG A 42 6.47 -3.06 -3.33
CA ARG A 42 6.66 -2.02 -2.31
C ARG A 42 7.13 -0.71 -2.92
N GLN A 43 8.02 -0.74 -3.91
CA GLN A 43 8.49 0.46 -4.61
C GLN A 43 7.34 1.12 -5.37
N ARG A 44 6.59 0.33 -6.17
CA ARG A 44 5.44 0.84 -6.92
C ARG A 44 4.35 1.39 -6.02
N PHE A 45 4.07 0.72 -4.90
CA PHE A 45 3.11 1.21 -3.92
C PHE A 45 3.54 2.54 -3.30
N ALA A 46 4.85 2.75 -3.08
CA ALA A 46 5.36 4.01 -2.55
C ALA A 46 5.09 5.19 -3.47
N GLU A 47 5.25 4.99 -4.78
CA GLU A 47 4.94 6.01 -5.79
C GLU A 47 3.45 6.35 -5.78
N ILE A 48 2.59 5.32 -5.82
CA ILE A 48 1.13 5.49 -5.80
C ILE A 48 0.71 6.21 -4.51
N VAL A 49 1.16 5.72 -3.35
CA VAL A 49 0.81 6.31 -2.04
C VAL A 49 1.27 7.75 -1.94
N LYS A 50 2.46 8.10 -2.46
CA LYS A 50 2.94 9.47 -2.45
C LYS A 50 1.96 10.40 -3.17
N GLU A 51 1.57 10.04 -4.40
CA GLU A 51 0.61 10.81 -5.19
C GLU A 51 -0.75 10.95 -4.49
N ARG A 52 -1.26 9.85 -3.90
CA ARG A 52 -2.56 9.86 -3.21
C ARG A 52 -2.52 10.67 -1.92
N ILE A 53 -1.47 10.52 -1.12
CA ILE A 53 -1.29 11.31 0.10
C ILE A 53 -1.24 12.80 -0.25
N GLU A 54 -0.45 13.21 -1.24
CA GLU A 54 -0.37 14.61 -1.66
C GLU A 54 -1.75 15.15 -2.08
N LYS A 55 -2.45 14.44 -2.97
CA LYS A 55 -3.80 14.81 -3.44
C LYS A 55 -4.79 15.00 -2.29
N TYR A 56 -4.93 14.01 -1.42
CA TYR A 56 -5.96 14.00 -0.39
C TYR A 56 -5.59 14.83 0.83
N SER A 57 -4.30 14.98 1.15
CA SER A 57 -3.84 15.94 2.17
C SER A 57 -4.22 17.37 1.83
N LEU A 58 -4.09 17.77 0.56
CA LEU A 58 -4.50 19.10 0.09
C LEU A 58 -6.02 19.31 0.24
N GLN A 59 -6.82 18.33 -0.19
CA GLN A 59 -8.29 18.41 -0.08
C GLN A 59 -8.76 18.46 1.38
N LEU A 60 -8.17 17.63 2.24
CA LEU A 60 -8.52 17.56 3.66
C LEU A 60 -7.88 18.68 4.50
N LYS A 61 -6.90 19.42 3.95
CA LYS A 61 -6.08 20.41 4.67
C LYS A 61 -5.40 19.80 5.90
N VAL A 62 -4.71 18.66 5.71
CA VAL A 62 -3.98 17.93 6.75
C VAL A 62 -2.60 17.52 6.25
N ALA A 63 -1.64 17.41 7.17
CA ALA A 63 -0.29 16.93 6.87
C ALA A 63 0.06 15.77 7.82
N PRO A 64 0.23 14.53 7.33
CA PRO A 64 0.74 13.45 8.16
C PRO A 64 2.20 13.73 8.55
N CYS A 65 2.58 13.33 9.76
CA CYS A 65 3.97 13.45 10.23
C CYS A 65 4.90 12.52 9.46
N LYS A 66 4.42 11.30 9.19
CA LYS A 66 5.15 10.30 8.42
C LYS A 66 4.19 9.33 7.77
N VAL A 67 4.51 8.88 6.56
CA VAL A 67 3.84 7.76 5.89
C VAL A 67 4.83 6.62 5.75
N VAL A 68 4.45 5.42 6.19
CA VAL A 68 5.32 4.23 6.17
C VAL A 68 4.61 3.04 5.56
N ILE A 69 5.30 2.38 4.64
CA ILE A 69 4.81 1.15 4.01
C ILE A 69 5.24 -0.05 4.86
N LYS A 70 4.27 -0.80 5.36
CA LYS A 70 4.44 -1.93 6.28
C LYS A 70 3.86 -3.22 5.68
N ASP A 71 4.29 -4.36 6.22
CA ASP A 71 3.65 -5.66 5.99
C ASP A 71 2.86 -6.02 7.26
N GLN A 72 1.61 -5.58 7.34
CA GLN A 72 0.76 -5.80 8.51
C GLN A 72 -0.13 -7.01 8.29
N LYS A 73 -0.28 -7.86 9.31
CA LYS A 73 -1.07 -9.09 9.18
C LYS A 73 -2.59 -8.86 9.22
N THR A 74 -3.04 -7.82 9.93
CA THR A 74 -4.45 -7.67 10.31
C THR A 74 -5.09 -6.34 9.89
N ARG A 75 -4.32 -5.45 9.24
CA ARG A 75 -4.78 -4.10 8.91
C ARG A 75 -4.27 -3.64 7.55
N TRP A 76 -5.08 -2.84 6.88
CA TRP A 76 -4.75 -2.18 5.62
C TRP A 76 -4.06 -0.82 5.83
N GLY A 77 -4.42 -0.14 6.91
CA GLY A 77 -3.78 1.09 7.35
C GLY A 77 -3.86 1.29 8.87
N SER A 78 -3.12 2.27 9.36
CA SER A 78 -3.32 2.84 10.69
C SER A 78 -2.74 4.24 10.83
N CYS A 79 -3.40 5.09 11.60
CA CYS A 79 -2.91 6.40 12.00
C CYS A 79 -2.70 6.47 13.52
N SER A 80 -1.56 6.98 13.96
CA SER A 80 -1.28 7.22 15.39
C SER A 80 -1.68 8.63 15.81
N LYS A 81 -1.86 8.87 17.12
CA LYS A 81 -2.09 10.23 17.68
C LYS A 81 -0.99 11.24 17.33
N LYS A 82 0.21 10.78 16.97
CA LYS A 82 1.34 11.62 16.52
C LYS A 82 1.26 11.97 15.01
N GLY A 83 0.22 11.52 14.31
CA GLY A 83 0.06 11.73 12.88
C GLY A 83 0.92 10.84 11.99
N ASN A 84 1.50 9.76 12.52
CA ASN A 84 2.17 8.75 11.69
C ASN A 84 1.13 7.81 11.09
N ILE A 85 1.14 7.67 9.77
CA ILE A 85 0.33 6.75 8.98
C ILE A 85 1.18 5.55 8.56
N ASN A 86 0.65 4.35 8.77
CA ASN A 86 1.16 3.12 8.17
C ASN A 86 0.16 2.63 7.12
N LEU A 87 0.67 2.13 6.00
CA LEU A 87 -0.14 1.51 4.94
C LEU A 87 0.44 0.15 4.58
N ASN A 88 -0.43 -0.83 4.33
CA ASN A 88 -0.03 -2.18 3.98
C ASN A 88 0.34 -2.26 2.49
N TRP A 89 1.57 -2.70 2.18
CA TRP A 89 2.06 -2.76 0.79
C TRP A 89 1.21 -3.65 -0.12
N ARG A 90 0.52 -4.65 0.45
CA ARG A 90 -0.38 -5.55 -0.28
C ARG A 90 -1.53 -4.83 -0.97
N LEU A 91 -1.86 -3.61 -0.55
CA LEU A 91 -2.86 -2.76 -1.21
C LEU A 91 -2.49 -2.43 -2.66
N VAL A 92 -1.23 -2.54 -3.07
CA VAL A 92 -0.82 -2.35 -4.47
C VAL A 92 -1.49 -3.33 -5.43
N MET A 93 -1.99 -4.46 -4.92
CA MET A 93 -2.74 -5.46 -5.69
C MET A 93 -4.25 -5.16 -5.75
N ALA A 94 -4.71 -4.10 -5.08
CA ALA A 94 -6.09 -3.67 -5.09
C ALA A 94 -6.34 -2.63 -6.20
N PRO A 95 -7.57 -2.52 -6.70
CA PRO A 95 -7.99 -1.40 -7.54
C PRO A 95 -7.68 -0.04 -6.90
N ILE A 96 -7.42 0.97 -7.72
CA ILE A 96 -6.89 2.27 -7.26
C ILE A 96 -7.85 3.01 -6.31
N ASP A 97 -9.15 2.87 -6.53
CA ASP A 97 -10.23 3.41 -5.68
C ASP A 97 -10.24 2.78 -4.28
N ILE A 98 -9.80 1.53 -4.14
CA ILE A 98 -9.61 0.87 -2.84
C ILE A 98 -8.40 1.45 -2.11
N ILE A 99 -7.32 1.74 -2.84
CA ILE A 99 -6.15 2.43 -2.28
C ILE A 99 -6.56 3.82 -1.80
N ASP A 100 -7.29 4.57 -2.63
CA ASP A 100 -7.81 5.90 -2.30
C ASP A 100 -8.68 5.87 -1.03
N TYR A 101 -9.57 4.88 -0.90
CA TYR A 101 -10.38 4.67 0.30
C TYR A 101 -9.52 4.53 1.56
N VAL A 102 -8.51 3.65 1.56
CA VAL A 102 -7.65 3.45 2.74
C VAL A 102 -6.84 4.71 3.03
N VAL A 103 -6.28 5.38 2.01
CA VAL A 103 -5.52 6.63 2.20
C VAL A 103 -6.38 7.72 2.82
N VAL A 104 -7.59 7.94 2.30
CA VAL A 104 -8.54 8.94 2.84
C VAL A 104 -8.95 8.57 4.26
N HIS A 105 -9.20 7.28 4.55
CA HIS A 105 -9.53 6.79 5.88
C HIS A 105 -8.44 7.17 6.90
N GLU A 106 -7.17 6.87 6.58
CA GLU A 106 -6.06 7.17 7.48
C GLU A 106 -5.78 8.67 7.62
N LEU A 107 -5.96 9.46 6.55
CA LEU A 107 -5.83 10.92 6.63
C LEU A 107 -6.94 11.56 7.47
N CYS A 108 -8.17 11.03 7.42
CA CYS A 108 -9.27 11.51 8.26
C CYS A 108 -8.98 11.32 9.76
N HIS A 109 -8.18 10.32 10.12
CA HIS A 109 -7.75 10.13 11.50
C HIS A 109 -6.89 11.26 12.05
N LEU A 110 -6.29 12.10 11.20
CA LEU A 110 -5.57 13.31 11.65
C LEU A 110 -6.50 14.37 12.26
N LYS A 111 -7.81 14.32 11.98
CA LYS A 111 -8.83 15.18 12.59
C LYS A 111 -9.67 14.44 13.63
N PHE A 112 -10.01 13.17 13.37
CA PHE A 112 -10.89 12.38 14.21
C PHE A 112 -10.30 11.01 14.52
N MET A 113 -9.77 10.83 15.72
CA MET A 113 -9.09 9.59 16.13
C MET A 113 -10.02 8.38 16.35
N ASN A 114 -11.34 8.60 16.30
CA ASN A 114 -12.35 7.55 16.40
C ASN A 114 -13.25 7.55 15.15
N HIS A 115 -13.93 6.43 14.90
CA HIS A 115 -14.88 6.27 13.80
C HIS A 115 -16.26 6.89 14.13
N SER A 116 -16.26 8.13 14.64
CA SER A 116 -17.48 8.87 14.98
C SER A 116 -18.29 9.23 13.73
N LYS A 117 -19.50 9.79 13.93
CA LYS A 117 -20.31 10.32 12.83
C LYS A 117 -19.54 11.37 12.03
N ASP A 118 -18.79 12.24 12.70
CA ASP A 118 -18.00 13.29 12.05
C ASP A 118 -16.84 12.72 11.23
N PHE A 119 -16.19 11.65 11.70
CA PHE A 119 -15.20 10.92 10.92
C PHE A 119 -15.81 10.40 9.61
N TRP A 120 -16.95 9.71 9.67
CA TRP A 120 -17.56 9.16 8.46
C TRP A 120 -18.13 10.24 7.54
N ASN A 121 -18.64 11.34 8.09
CA ASN A 121 -19.05 12.51 7.30
C ASN A 121 -17.85 13.09 6.53
N LEU A 122 -16.68 13.19 7.18
CA LEU A 122 -15.47 13.67 6.53
C LEU A 122 -15.00 12.71 5.43
N VAL A 123 -14.97 11.40 5.69
CA VAL A 123 -14.63 10.39 4.66
C VAL A 123 -15.59 10.52 3.47
N LYS A 124 -16.91 10.57 3.72
CA LYS A 124 -17.95 10.70 2.69
C LYS A 124 -17.83 11.99 1.89
N SER A 125 -17.39 13.09 2.51
CA SER A 125 -17.20 14.37 1.81
C SER A 125 -16.10 14.32 0.74
N ILE A 126 -15.13 13.41 0.87
CA ILE A 126 -14.05 13.19 -0.10
C ILE A 126 -14.39 12.03 -1.04
N LEU A 127 -14.93 10.94 -0.50
CA LEU A 127 -15.29 9.72 -1.23
C LEU A 127 -16.75 9.37 -0.94
N PRO A 128 -17.71 9.90 -1.73
CA PRO A 128 -19.14 9.64 -1.50
C PRO A 128 -19.51 8.15 -1.46
N ASN A 129 -18.78 7.32 -2.21
CA ASN A 129 -18.99 5.87 -2.32
C ASN A 129 -18.05 5.05 -1.43
N TYR A 130 -17.49 5.61 -0.36
CA TYR A 130 -16.50 4.93 0.51
C TYR A 130 -16.94 3.55 1.04
N THR A 131 -18.25 3.31 1.13
CA THR A 131 -18.82 2.03 1.56
C THR A 131 -18.46 0.89 0.62
N GLU A 132 -18.33 1.16 -0.68
CA GLU A 132 -17.91 0.19 -1.69
C GLU A 132 -16.48 -0.28 -1.42
N GLY A 133 -15.56 0.65 -1.14
CA GLY A 133 -14.18 0.32 -0.79
C GLY A 133 -14.06 -0.53 0.47
N ARG A 134 -14.90 -0.24 1.47
CA ARG A 134 -14.97 -1.03 2.71
C ARG A 134 -15.46 -2.45 2.46
N GLU A 135 -16.53 -2.62 1.68
CA GLU A 135 -17.07 -3.95 1.37
C GLU A 135 -16.11 -4.74 0.48
N TRP A 136 -15.48 -4.09 -0.50
CA TRP A 136 -14.50 -4.73 -1.35
C TRP A 136 -13.33 -5.32 -0.54
N LEU A 137 -12.78 -4.57 0.43
CA LEU A 137 -11.70 -5.08 1.29
C LEU A 137 -12.14 -6.23 2.20
N LYS A 138 -13.41 -6.24 2.61
CA LYS A 138 -13.97 -7.33 3.40
C LYS A 138 -14.09 -8.62 2.57
N VAL A 139 -14.48 -8.51 1.30
CA VAL A 139 -14.68 -9.66 0.41
C VAL A 139 -13.36 -10.15 -0.19
N ASN A 140 -12.49 -9.24 -0.62
CA ASN A 140 -11.32 -9.55 -1.45
C ASN A 140 -9.98 -9.41 -0.71
N GLY A 141 -9.96 -8.76 0.46
CA GLY A 141 -8.72 -8.40 1.13
C GLY A 141 -7.83 -9.60 1.48
N ASN A 142 -8.42 -10.75 1.83
CA ASN A 142 -7.66 -11.98 2.11
C ASN A 142 -6.91 -12.54 0.90
N ARG A 143 -7.23 -12.08 -0.32
CA ARG A 143 -6.58 -12.50 -1.58
C ARG A 143 -5.38 -11.62 -1.94
N LEU A 144 -5.14 -10.53 -1.20
CA LEU A 144 -4.02 -9.63 -1.47
C LEU A 144 -2.73 -10.20 -0.88
N GLY A 145 -2.00 -10.95 -1.69
CA GLY A 145 -0.74 -11.55 -1.29
C GLY A 145 -0.10 -12.39 -2.38
N ILE A 146 1.20 -12.61 -2.19
CA ILE A 146 2.04 -13.55 -2.93
C ILE A 146 2.83 -14.41 -1.94
#